data_AF-A0A9X3D7A0-F1
#
_entry.id   AF-A0A9X3D7A0-F1
#
_cell.length_a   1.000
_cell.length_b   1.000
_cell.length_c   1.000
_cell.angle_alpha   90.00
_cell.angle_beta   90.00
_cell.angle_gamma   90.00
#
_symmetry.space_group_name_H-M   'P 1'
#
loop_
_entity.id
_entity.type
_entity.pdbx_description
1 polymer ?
#
loop_
_entity_poly.entity_id
_entity_poly.type
_entity_poly.pdbx_seq_one_letter_code
_entity_poly.pdbx_strand_id
1 'polypeptide(L)' 'MTENIDGGSGGYTNRVAPTRGRAALADLTLIVRPPGQAAGVRVYTRDQAHEAEAYAAETGAAVEQLP' A
#
# COMPACT_ATOMS: atom_id res chain seq x y z
N MET A 1 -54.87 2.08 -6.18
CA MET A 1 -54.09 2.95 -7.09
C MET A 1 -52.76 3.24 -6.40
N THR A 2 -51.73 2.54 -6.87
CA THR A 2 -50.28 2.77 -6.80
C THR A 2 -49.63 3.28 -5.51
N GLU A 3 -48.98 2.31 -4.87
CA GLU A 3 -47.68 2.40 -4.20
C GLU A 3 -46.69 3.40 -4.85
N ASN A 4 -46.04 4.22 -4.03
CA ASN A 4 -44.86 5.00 -4.41
C ASN A 4 -43.66 4.42 -3.66
N ILE A 5 -43.01 3.44 -4.27
CA ILE A 5 -41.69 2.97 -3.83
C ILE A 5 -40.68 3.95 -4.42
N ASP A 6 -40.33 4.97 -3.65
CA ASP A 6 -39.27 5.91 -4.01
C ASP A 6 -37.93 5.18 -4.00
N GLY A 7 -37.34 5.11 -5.19
CA GLY A 7 -36.09 4.44 -5.48
C GLY A 7 -34.93 5.16 -4.81
N GLY A 8 -34.18 4.42 -4.01
CA GLY A 8 -32.95 4.90 -3.41
C GLY A 8 -32.03 3.75 -3.04
N SER A 9 -31.69 2.89 -4.00
CA SER A 9 -30.55 1.98 -3.87
C SER A 9 -29.24 2.77 -3.86
N GLY A 10 -29.02 3.55 -2.80
CA GLY A 10 -27.74 4.17 -2.50
C GLY A 10 -26.80 3.09 -1.97
N GLY A 11 -26.10 2.39 -2.88
CA GLY A 11 -25.10 1.40 -2.52
C GLY A 11 -24.13 1.99 -1.48
N TYR A 12 -23.97 1.27 -0.36
CA TYR A 12 -23.08 1.67 0.72
C TYR A 12 -21.64 1.68 0.19
N THR A 13 -21.15 2.83 -0.28
CA THR A 13 -19.73 2.99 -0.58
C THR A 13 -19.02 3.23 0.75
N ASN A 14 -18.49 2.17 1.35
CA ASN A 14 -17.65 2.28 2.53
C ASN A 14 -16.29 2.87 2.12
N ARG A 15 -16.22 4.20 2.09
CA ARG A 15 -14.98 4.93 1.86
C ARG A 15 -14.15 4.92 3.14
N VAL A 16 -13.50 3.79 3.41
CA VAL A 16 -12.47 3.73 4.46
C VAL A 16 -11.24 4.48 3.94
N ALA A 17 -10.89 5.58 4.60
CA ALA A 17 -9.62 6.24 4.34
C ALA A 17 -8.50 5.22 4.59
N PRO A 18 -7.57 5.00 3.65
CA PRO A 18 -6.48 4.06 3.87
C PRO A 18 -5.69 4.55 5.10
N THR A 19 -5.66 3.74 6.15
CA THR A 19 -4.76 3.95 7.29
C THR A 19 -3.34 3.78 6.78
N ARG A 20 -2.77 4.87 6.27
CA ARG A 20 -1.36 4.92 5.93
C ARG A 20 -0.62 5.22 7.22
N GLY A 21 0.15 4.24 7.70
CA GLY A 21 1.14 4.50 8.73
C GLY A 21 2.02 5.65 8.26
N ARG A 22 2.00 6.78 8.96
CA ARG A 22 2.87 7.91 8.66
C ARG A 22 4.22 7.62 9.30
N ALA A 23 5.13 7.00 8.55
CA ALA A 23 6.54 6.96 8.91
C ALA A 23 7.17 8.34 8.66
N ALA A 24 8.11 8.77 9.50
CA ALA A 24 8.88 9.96 9.19
C ALA A 24 9.80 9.66 8.01
N LEU A 25 10.06 10.65 7.15
CA LEU A 25 10.96 10.46 6.00
C LEU A 25 12.37 10.02 6.42
N ALA A 26 12.81 10.44 7.61
CA ALA A 26 14.12 10.06 8.17
C ALA A 26 14.22 8.59 8.55
N ASP A 27 13.09 7.91 8.77
CA ASP A 27 13.07 6.49 9.18
C ASP A 27 13.11 5.53 7.98
N LEU A 28 12.97 6.06 6.75
CA LEU A 28 12.93 5.30 5.51
C LEU A 28 14.35 4.92 5.06
N THR A 29 14.82 3.76 5.52
CA THR A 29 16.20 3.30 5.29
C THR A 29 16.32 2.14 4.30
N LEU A 30 15.20 1.55 3.86
CA LEU A 30 15.19 0.36 3.01
C LEU A 30 14.36 0.61 1.75
N ILE A 31 14.84 0.17 0.59
CA ILE A 31 14.12 0.27 -0.68
C ILE A 31 14.10 -1.08 -1.40
N VAL A 32 12.96 -1.43 -1.97
CA VAL A 32 12.79 -2.63 -2.81
C VAL A 32 12.45 -2.17 -4.22
N ARG A 33 13.23 -2.63 -5.20
CA ARG A 33 13.08 -2.25 -6.62
C ARG A 33 12.80 -3.50 -7.47
N PRO A 34 11.53 -3.77 -7.79
CA PRO A 34 11.18 -4.86 -8.70
C PRO A 34 11.75 -4.63 -10.11
N PRO A 35 12.41 -5.64 -10.72
CA PRO A 35 12.95 -5.51 -12.06
C PRO A 35 11.81 -5.29 -13.07
N GLY A 36 11.96 -4.30 -13.95
CA GLY A 36 10.99 -4.00 -15.01
C GLY A 36 9.70 -3.30 -14.55
N GLN A 37 9.54 -2.99 -13.25
CA GLN A 37 8.33 -2.36 -12.71
C GLN A 37 8.69 -1.18 -11.78
N ALA A 38 8.95 -0.02 -12.37
CA ALA A 38 9.25 1.21 -11.62
C ALA A 38 8.09 1.65 -10.70
N ALA A 39 6.84 1.36 -11.08
CA ALA A 39 5.67 1.65 -10.25
C ALA A 39 5.57 0.74 -9.01
N GLY A 40 6.31 -0.37 -8.97
CA GLY A 40 6.39 -1.29 -7.83
C GLY A 40 7.46 -0.94 -6.81
N VAL A 41 8.23 0.15 -7.01
CA VAL A 41 9.25 0.55 -6.05
C VAL A 41 8.61 0.93 -4.72
N ARG A 42 9.07 0.32 -3.63
CA ARG A 42 8.56 0.58 -2.27
C ARG A 42 9.71 0.88 -1.31
N VAL A 43 9.45 1.76 -0.36
CA VAL A 43 10.40 2.18 0.67
C VAL A 43 9.85 1.79 2.02
N TYR A 44 10.71 1.31 2.90
CA TYR A 44 10.39 0.73 4.19
C TYR A 44 11.28 1.34 5.27
N THR A 45 10.79 1.32 6.51
CA THR A 45 11.62 1.64 7.66
C THR A 45 12.47 0.46 8.10
N ARG A 46 13.44 0.70 8.98
CA ARG A 46 14.24 -0.37 9.59
C ARG A 46 13.40 -1.40 10.35
N ASP A 47 12.31 -0.96 10.98
CA ASP A 47 11.38 -1.83 11.71
C ASP A 47 10.58 -2.74 10.76
N GLN A 48 10.37 -2.29 9.53
CA GLN A 48 9.66 -3.00 8.47
C GLN A 48 10.58 -3.88 7.60
N ALA A 49 11.78 -4.23 8.08
CA ALA A 49 12.73 -5.05 7.32
C ALA A 49 12.12 -6.39 6.88
N HIS A 50 11.34 -7.04 7.75
CA HIS A 50 10.67 -8.29 7.43
C HIS A 50 9.62 -8.13 6.31
N GLU A 51 8.88 -7.00 6.28
CA GLU A 51 7.94 -6.71 5.20
C GLU A 51 8.66 -6.39 3.88
N ALA A 52 9.79 -5.71 3.95
CA ALA A 52 10.63 -5.42 2.79
C ALA A 52 11.18 -6.70 2.16
N GLU A 53 11.68 -7.62 2.99
CA GLU A 53 12.18 -8.93 2.55
C GLU A 53 11.06 -9.79 1.94
N ALA A 54 9.89 -9.83 2.56
CA ALA A 54 8.73 -10.53 2.01
C ALA A 54 8.36 -10.00 0.63
N TYR A 55 8.24 -8.67 0.48
CA TYR A 55 7.92 -8.04 -0.79
C TYR A 55 9.00 -8.27 -1.85
N ALA A 56 10.27 -8.27 -1.45
CA ALA A 56 11.40 -8.57 -2.33
C ALA A 56 11.33 -10.02 -2.85
N ALA A 57 11.06 -10.99 -1.96
CA ALA A 57 10.89 -12.38 -2.34
C ALA A 57 9.69 -12.59 -3.28
N GLU A 58 8.57 -11.93 -3.04
CA GLU A 58 7.37 -12.01 -3.89
C GLU A 58 7.59 -11.42 -5.29
N THR A 59 8.40 -10.35 -5.39
CA THR A 59 8.61 -9.63 -6.64
C THR A 59 9.88 -10.03 -7.39
N GLY A 60 10.70 -10.92 -6.81
CA GLY A 60 12.03 -11.25 -7.33
C GLY A 60 12.99 -10.05 -7.29
N ALA A 61 12.74 -9.10 -6.39
CA ALA A 61 13.57 -7.93 -6.17
C ALA A 61 14.60 -8.16 -5.08
N ALA A 62 15.53 -7.23 -4.92
CA ALA A 62 16.42 -7.15 -3.77
C ALA A 62 16.03 -5.96 -2.88
N VAL A 63 16.23 -6.13 -1.56
CA VAL A 63 16.19 -5.02 -0.60
C VAL A 63 17.55 -4.32 -0.63
N GLU A 64 17.54 -3.01 -0.87
CA GLU A 64 18.71 -2.15 -0.84
C GLU A 64 18.63 -1.23 0.38
N GLN A 65 19.76 -1.04 1.07
CA GLN A 65 19.86 -0.10 2.19
C GLN A 65 20.23 1.28 1.66
N LEU A 66 19.44 2.28 2.03
CA LEU A 66 19.69 3.67 1.69
C LEU A 66 20.76 4.27 2.63
N PRO A 67 21.68 5.11 2.12
CA PRO A 67 22.72 5.77 2.91
C PRO A 67 22.18 6.89 3.81
#